data_AF-A0A969JKV6-F1
#
_entry.id   AF-A0A969JKV6-F1
#
_cell.length_a   1.000
_cell.length_b   1.000
_cell.length_c   1.000
_cell.angle_alpha   90.00
_cell.angle_beta   90.00
_cell.angle_gamma   90.00
#
_symmetry.space_group_name_H-M   'P 1'
#
loop_
_entity.id
_entity.type
_entity.pdbx_description
1 polymer ?
#
loop_
_entity_poly.entity_id
_entity_poly.type
_entity_poly.pdbx_seq_one_letter_code
_entity_poly.pdbx_strand_id
1 'polypeptide(L)'
;MLSPSDLIGQQVWIEIPKDPDYPHFDAYRIKATLTQPTSPPWFYARFDSPPASVREAGQWISLKQAQDAYLYDPVVEEYDLEEDFADEEDELNLK
;
A
#
# COMPACT_ATOMS: atom_id res chain seq x y z
N MET A 1 -7.61 1.62 16.92
CA MET A 1 -6.50 0.78 16.44
C MET A 1 -7.09 -0.26 15.52
N LEU A 2 -6.56 -0.39 14.29
CA LEU A 2 -7.03 -1.39 13.31
C LEU A 2 -6.74 -2.80 13.83
N SER A 3 -7.70 -3.71 13.70
CA SER A 3 -7.48 -5.10 14.09
C SER A 3 -6.62 -5.82 13.04
N PRO A 4 -5.90 -6.89 13.43
CA PRO A 4 -5.12 -7.68 12.48
C PRO A 4 -5.93 -8.16 11.27
N SER A 5 -7.19 -8.52 11.50
CA SER A 5 -8.10 -9.02 10.47
C SER A 5 -8.47 -7.97 9.44
N ASP A 6 -8.57 -6.70 9.85
CA ASP A 6 -8.92 -5.58 8.95
C ASP A 6 -7.80 -5.27 7.94
N LEU A 7 -6.56 -5.64 8.28
CA LEU A 7 -5.38 -5.41 7.46
C LEU A 7 -5.16 -6.51 6.42
N ILE A 8 -5.70 -7.71 6.63
CA ILE A 8 -5.49 -8.83 5.70
C ILE A 8 -6.24 -8.55 4.41
N GLY A 9 -5.55 -8.69 3.27
CA GLY A 9 -6.09 -8.44 1.93
C GLY A 9 -5.93 -7.00 1.47
N GLN A 10 -5.53 -6.08 2.34
CA GLN A 10 -5.32 -4.69 1.98
C GLN A 10 -4.09 -4.54 1.08
N GLN A 11 -4.20 -3.66 0.08
CA GLN A 11 -3.11 -3.31 -0.82
C GLN A 11 -2.42 -2.04 -0.32
N VAL A 12 -1.10 -2.11 -0.13
CA VAL A 12 -0.29 -1.01 0.40
C VAL A 12 0.98 -0.85 -0.42
N TRP A 13 1.55 0.35 -0.41
CA TRP A 13 2.89 0.57 -0.96
C TRP A 13 3.95 0.27 0.09
N ILE A 14 4.88 -0.63 -0.23
CA ILE A 14 6.04 -0.94 0.61
C ILE A 14 7.27 -0.28 0.01
N GLU A 15 7.95 0.56 0.79
CA GLU A 15 9.22 1.16 0.41
C GLU A 15 10.36 0.15 0.53
N ILE A 16 11.05 -0.10 -0.57
CA ILE A 16 12.26 -0.89 -0.60
C ILE A 16 13.45 0.08 -0.52
N PRO A 17 14.23 0.01 0.57
CA PRO A 17 15.35 0.91 0.75
C PRO A 17 16.41 0.65 -0.32
N LYS A 18 17.20 1.69 -0.58
CA LYS A 18 18.33 1.62 -1.49
C LYS A 18 19.32 0.54 -1.06
N ASP A 19 19.60 -0.39 -1.97
CA ASP A 19 20.57 -1.46 -1.74
C ASP A 19 22.00 -0.88 -1.72
N PRO A 20 22.78 -1.05 -0.63
CA PRO A 20 24.16 -0.59 -0.58
C PRO A 20 25.05 -1.27 -1.64
N ASP A 21 24.73 -2.49 -2.07
CA ASP A 21 25.48 -3.22 -3.10
C ASP A 21 25.16 -2.71 -4.51
N TYR A 22 24.04 -2.00 -4.69
CA TYR A 22 23.65 -1.39 -5.97
C TYR A 22 23.29 0.10 -5.83
N PRO A 23 24.29 0.97 -5.60
CA PRO A 23 24.08 2.38 -5.27
C PRO A 23 23.53 3.25 -6.41
N HIS A 24 23.35 2.69 -7.61
CA HIS A 24 22.75 3.39 -8.75
C HIS A 24 21.22 3.28 -8.79
N PHE A 25 20.62 2.38 -8.02
CA PHE A 25 19.17 2.34 -7.88
C PHE A 25 18.74 3.23 -6.71
N ASP A 26 17.75 4.07 -6.94
CA ASP A 26 17.09 4.82 -5.88
C ASP A 26 16.10 3.93 -5.13
N ALA A 27 15.71 4.36 -3.93
CA ALA A 27 14.63 3.69 -3.21
C ALA A 27 13.34 3.76 -4.04
N TYR A 28 12.59 2.67 -4.09
CA TYR A 28 11.34 2.59 -4.84
C TYR A 28 10.28 1.89 -4.00
N ARG A 29 9.02 2.09 -4.40
CA ARG A 29 7.87 1.49 -3.74
C ARG A 29 7.34 0.35 -4.59
N ILE A 30 6.89 -0.71 -3.94
CA ILE A 30 6.26 -1.87 -4.60
C ILE A 30 4.87 -2.03 -4.01
N LYS A 31 3.87 -2.24 -4.89
CA LYS A 31 2.52 -2.61 -4.49
C LYS A 31 2.58 -3.97 -3.80
N ALA A 32 2.00 -4.08 -2.61
CA ALA A 32 1.99 -5.34 -1.86
C ALA A 32 0.62 -5.61 -1.27
N THR A 33 0.23 -6.88 -1.23
CA THR A 33 -0.97 -7.33 -0.52
C THR A 33 -0.57 -7.85 0.85
N LEU A 34 -1.19 -7.30 1.90
CA LEU A 34 -0.98 -7.76 3.27
C LEU A 34 -1.64 -9.12 3.48
N THR A 35 -0.86 -10.10 3.94
CA THR A 35 -1.35 -11.45 4.25
C THR A 35 -0.90 -11.85 5.65
N GLN A 36 -1.61 -12.78 6.28
CA GLN A 36 -1.26 -13.29 7.60
C GLN A 36 -1.09 -14.81 7.55
N PRO A 37 0.06 -15.30 7.05
CA PRO A 37 0.35 -16.73 6.99
C PRO A 37 0.60 -17.37 8.38
N THR A 38 0.88 -16.56 9.40
CA THR A 38 1.15 -16.99 10.78
C THR A 38 0.35 -16.13 11.77
N SER A 39 0.04 -16.63 12.96
CA SER A 39 -0.62 -15.83 14.01
C SER A 39 0.13 -14.51 14.33
N PRO A 40 -0.55 -13.46 14.82
CA PRO A 40 0.06 -12.17 15.15
C PRO A 40 1.32 -12.34 16.02
N PRO A 41 2.35 -11.47 15.90
CA PRO A 41 2.30 -10.07 15.44
C PRO A 41 2.83 -9.80 14.02
N TRP A 42 3.10 -10.86 13.25
CA TRP A 42 3.76 -10.76 11.95
C TRP A 42 2.78 -10.83 10.78
N PHE A 43 3.03 -10.00 9.79
CA PHE A 43 2.35 -9.99 8.49
C PHE A 43 3.37 -10.23 7.39
N TYR A 44 2.90 -10.81 6.30
CA TYR A 44 3.67 -10.96 5.08
C TYR A 44 3.09 -10.05 4.01
N ALA A 45 3.83 -9.00 3.65
CA ALA A 45 3.50 -8.10 2.56
C ALA A 45 3.97 -8.74 1.25
N ARG A 46 3.07 -9.46 0.58
CA ARG A 46 3.37 -10.14 -0.68
C ARG A 46 3.41 -9.12 -1.81
N PHE A 47 4.53 -9.03 -2.52
CA PHE A 47 4.67 -8.09 -3.63
C PHE A 47 3.76 -8.47 -4.80
N ASP A 48 3.15 -7.46 -5.39
CA ASP A 48 2.42 -7.54 -6.63
C ASP A 48 3.31 -7.04 -7.77
N SER A 49 3.59 -7.93 -8.72
CA SER A 49 4.42 -7.64 -9.90
C SER A 49 5.74 -6.90 -9.59
N PRO A 50 6.61 -7.45 -8.71
CA PRO A 50 7.85 -6.78 -8.35
C PRO A 50 8.80 -6.64 -9.55
N PRO A 51 9.64 -5.59 -9.60
CA PRO A 51 10.64 -5.45 -10.65
C PRO A 51 11.69 -6.58 -10.56
N ALA A 52 12.33 -6.90 -11.70
CA ALA A 52 13.26 -8.03 -11.80
C ALA A 52 14.49 -7.94 -10.87
N SER A 53 14.79 -6.75 -10.34
CA SER A 53 15.83 -6.54 -9.32
C SER A 53 15.47 -7.18 -7.97
N VAL A 54 14.19 -7.32 -7.67
CA VAL A 54 13.70 -7.91 -6.41
C VAL A 54 13.62 -9.42 -6.57
N ARG A 55 14.43 -10.12 -5.78
CA ARG A 55 14.45 -11.58 -5.76
C ARG A 55 13.43 -12.18 -4.80
N GLU A 56 12.94 -11.39 -3.86
CA GLU A 56 12.01 -11.81 -2.83
C GLU A 56 10.56 -11.70 -3.32
N ALA A 57 9.70 -12.62 -2.91
CA ALA A 57 8.27 -12.58 -3.23
C ALA A 57 7.47 -11.58 -2.37
N GLY A 58 8.11 -10.97 -1.37
CA GLY A 58 7.47 -10.15 -0.36
C GLY A 58 8.32 -10.02 0.90
N GLN A 59 7.88 -9.16 1.81
CA GLN A 59 8.60 -8.79 3.02
C GLN A 59 7.79 -9.07 4.28
N TRP A 60 8.46 -9.55 5.33
CA TRP A 60 7.86 -9.67 6.66
C TRP A 60 7.83 -8.32 7.36
N ILE A 61 6.66 -7.94 7.86
CA ILE A 61 6.45 -6.68 8.57
C ILE A 61 5.69 -6.93 9.88
N SER A 62 5.89 -6.04 10.85
CA SER A 62 5.17 -6.05 12.12
C SER A 62 3.74 -5.51 11.96
N LEU A 63 2.86 -5.82 12.91
CA LEU A 63 1.51 -5.21 12.99
C LEU A 63 1.55 -3.68 12.90
N LYS A 64 2.50 -3.03 13.59
CA LYS A 64 2.63 -1.56 13.55
C LYS A 64 2.94 -1.07 12.14
N GLN A 65 3.91 -1.71 11.46
CA GLN A 65 4.25 -1.35 10.08
C GLN A 65 3.09 -1.60 9.11
N ALA A 66 2.32 -2.67 9.31
CA ALA A 66 1.12 -2.93 8.51
C ALA A 66 0.04 -1.86 8.74
N GLN A 67 -0.17 -1.44 9.99
CA GLN A 67 -1.08 -0.34 10.33
C GLN A 67 -0.62 1.00 9.73
N ASP A 68 0.67 1.31 9.85
CA ASP A 68 1.24 2.54 9.31
C ASP A 68 1.14 2.55 7.77
N ALA A 69 1.49 1.45 7.09
CA ALA A 69 1.39 1.34 5.64
C ALA A 69 -0.05 1.47 5.13
N TYR A 70 -1.02 0.86 5.81
CA TYR A 70 -2.43 1.01 5.47
C TYR A 70 -2.94 2.45 5.68
N LEU A 71 -2.46 3.13 6.73
CA LEU A 71 -2.94 4.46 7.08
C LEU A 71 -2.33 5.57 6.22
N TYR A 72 -1.05 5.44 5.86
CA TYR A 72 -0.29 6.51 5.19
C TYR A 72 -0.01 6.24 3.72
N ASP A 73 0.05 4.97 3.30
CA ASP A 73 0.40 4.59 1.94
C ASP A 73 -0.53 3.48 1.37
N PRO A 74 -1.88 3.64 1.44
CA PRO A 74 -2.80 2.70 0.81
C PRO A 74 -2.68 2.78 -0.72
N VAL A 75 -2.86 1.64 -1.38
CA VAL A 75 -3.02 1.63 -2.84
C VAL A 75 -4.48 1.93 -3.14
N VAL A 76 -4.75 3.15 -3.60
CA VAL A 76 -6.07 3.56 -4.09
C VAL A 76 -6.17 3.11 -5.55
N GLU A 77 -7.13 2.25 -5.88
CA GLU A 77 -7.41 1.90 -7.28
C GLU A 77 -8.13 3.09 -7.94
N GLU A 78 -7.76 3.43 -9.17
CA GLU A 78 -8.24 4.64 -9.88
C GLU A 78 -9.78 4.76 -9.96
N TYR A 79 -10.50 3.65 -9.76
CA TYR A 79 -11.97 3.62 -9.70
C TYR A 79 -12.57 4.34 -8.48
N ASP A 80 -11.82 4.55 -7.39
CA ASP A 80 -12.29 5.27 -6.19
C ASP A 80 -12.19 6.80 -6.30
N LEU A 81 -11.61 7.34 -7.38
CA LEU A 81 -11.41 8.79 -7.57
C LEU A 81 -12.49 9.45 -8.46
N GLU A 82 -13.36 8.69 -9.10
CA GLU A 82 -14.40 9.23 -10.00
C GLU A 82 -15.73 9.60 -9.29
N GLU A 83 -15.92 9.28 -8.01
CA GLU A 83 -17.20 9.51 -7.31
C GLU A 83 -17.31 10.80 -6.48
N ASP A 84 -16.24 11.58 -6.27
CA ASP A 84 -16.25 12.73 -5.32
C ASP A 84 -16.15 14.12 -5.99
N PHE A 85 -16.30 14.22 -7.32
CA PHE A 85 -16.23 15.50 -8.08
C PHE A 85 -17.51 15.89 -8.81
N ALA A 86 -18.66 15.31 -8.44
CA ALA A 86 -19.95 15.66 -9.03
C ALA A 86 -20.89 16.26 -7.97
N ASP A 87 -20.79 17.57 -7.74
CA ASP A 87 -21.92 18.50 -7.51
C ASP A 87 -21.46 19.80 -6.85
N GLU A 88 -21.08 20.81 -7.64
CA GLU A 88 -21.18 22.22 -7.20
C GLU A 88 -21.14 23.21 -8.39
N GLU A 89 -21.79 22.89 -9.52
CA GLU A 89 -21.87 23.81 -10.67
C GLU A 89 -23.31 24.01 -11.18
N ASP A 90 -24.30 24.19 -10.29
CA ASP A 90 -25.67 24.51 -10.73
C ASP A 90 -26.43 25.53 -9.83
N GLU A 91 -25.73 26.50 -9.22
CA GLU A 91 -26.37 27.61 -8.47
C GLU A 91 -26.04 29.03 -9.00
N LEU A 92 -25.53 29.19 -10.23
CA LEU A 92 -25.31 30.52 -10.82
C LEU A 92 -26.45 31.02 -11.74
N ASN A 93 -27.58 30.29 -11.83
CA ASN A 93 -28.72 30.66 -12.67
C ASN A 93 -30.01 30.99 -11.90
N LEU A 94 -29.92 31.72 -10.79
CA LEU A 94 -31.10 32.34 -10.17
C LEU A 94 -30.82 33.75 -9.61
N LYS A 95 -30.81 34.76 -10.50
CA LYS A 95 -31.66 35.98 -10.44
C LYS A 95 -31.18 37.10 -11.35
#